data_AF-A0A1M5HAV0-F1
#
_entry.id   AF-A0A1M5HAV0-F1
#
_cell.length_a   1.000
_cell.length_b   1.000
_cell.length_c   1.000
_cell.angle_alpha   90.00
_cell.angle_beta   90.00
_cell.angle_gamma   90.00
#
_symmetry.space_group_name_H-M   'P 1'
#
loop_
_entity.id
_entity.type
_entity.pdbx_description
1 polymer ?
#
loop_
_entity_poly.entity_id
_entity_poly.type
_entity_poly.pdbx_seq_one_letter_code
_entity_poly.pdbx_strand_id
1 'polypeptide(L)'
;MKSLATNFIIFFFIPVCGQKTVPDSLKIYYQDSLIVSKNFKDGTMSNKLTIKVINPCNSEKERFDGAVTIISAAVKNKKYSDSIIYHYPYPQSGLINLKTNNISYYNINKRQAVFIPFTYCGNWDNDTKVSYIIFYNHKKYLYDIKYYCGEDNTCKINDNLNITLKNLPTKLKAQVLKDLKTKYTQSDDFQ
;
A
#
# COMPACT_ATOMS: atom_id res chain seq x y z
N MET A 1 -29.15 -3.33 39.17
CA MET A 1 -28.19 -4.18 38.44
C MET A 1 -28.38 -3.93 36.95
N LYS A 2 -27.40 -3.29 36.27
CA LYS A 2 -27.44 -3.05 34.81
C LYS A 2 -26.51 -4.05 34.14
N SER A 3 -27.08 -4.93 33.32
CA SER A 3 -26.36 -5.92 32.51
C SER A 3 -25.64 -5.22 31.36
N LEU A 4 -24.32 -5.36 31.29
CA LEU A 4 -23.49 -4.92 30.17
C LEU A 4 -23.49 -6.05 29.13
N ALA A 5 -24.26 -5.90 28.06
CA ALA A 5 -24.21 -6.80 26.92
C ALA A 5 -22.95 -6.51 26.11
N THR A 6 -21.93 -7.34 26.27
CA THR A 6 -20.68 -7.30 25.50
C THR A 6 -20.96 -7.85 24.10
N ASN A 7 -21.16 -6.96 23.12
CA ASN A 7 -21.26 -7.34 21.71
C ASN A 7 -19.91 -7.87 21.21
N PHE A 8 -19.83 -9.19 21.01
CA PHE A 8 -18.72 -9.85 20.32
C PHE A 8 -18.86 -9.62 18.81
N ILE A 9 -18.05 -8.73 18.25
CA ILE A 9 -17.96 -8.53 16.80
C ILE A 9 -16.91 -9.51 16.25
N ILE A 10 -17.38 -10.54 15.55
CA ILE A 10 -16.54 -11.52 14.86
C ILE A 10 -16.08 -10.90 13.53
N PHE A 11 -14.78 -10.65 13.40
CA PHE A 11 -14.16 -10.26 12.13
C PHE A 11 -13.85 -11.51 11.30
N PHE A 12 -14.62 -11.77 10.26
CA PHE A 12 -14.25 -12.75 9.23
C PHE A 12 -13.19 -12.14 8.30
N PHE A 13 -11.95 -12.59 8.44
CA PHE A 13 -10.87 -12.26 7.51
C PHE A 13 -10.97 -13.19 6.30
N ILE A 14 -11.47 -12.67 5.17
CA ILE A 14 -11.39 -13.38 3.89
C ILE A 14 -9.99 -13.09 3.31
N PRO A 15 -9.08 -14.09 3.23
CA PRO A 15 -7.80 -13.89 2.58
C PRO A 15 -8.03 -13.54 1.10
N VAL A 16 -7.29 -12.56 0.60
CA VAL A 16 -7.29 -12.22 -0.83
C VAL A 16 -6.73 -13.45 -1.56
N CYS A 17 -7.55 -14.08 -2.40
CA CYS A 17 -7.15 -15.25 -3.19
C CYS A 17 -5.84 -14.94 -3.94
N GLY A 18 -4.82 -15.77 -3.72
CA GLY A 18 -3.57 -15.75 -4.50
C GLY A 18 -2.29 -15.43 -3.71
N GLN A 19 -2.36 -15.05 -2.42
CA GLN A 19 -1.15 -14.90 -1.61
C GLN A 19 -0.74 -16.24 -0.99
N LYS A 20 0.47 -16.70 -1.30
CA LYS A 20 1.10 -17.84 -0.59
C LYS A 20 1.37 -17.42 0.85
N THR A 21 1.05 -18.30 1.80
CA THR A 21 1.37 -18.11 3.22
C THR A 21 2.89 -18.07 3.40
N VAL A 22 3.40 -17.07 4.11
CA VAL A 22 4.82 -16.95 4.43
C VAL A 22 5.19 -18.00 5.49
N PRO A 23 6.28 -18.78 5.32
CA PRO A 23 6.72 -19.78 6.31
C PRO A 23 6.95 -19.18 7.70
N ASP A 24 6.50 -19.89 8.75
CA ASP A 24 6.60 -19.44 10.15
C ASP A 24 8.03 -19.24 10.65
N SER A 25 9.02 -19.90 10.05
CA SER A 25 10.44 -19.77 10.37
C SER A 25 11.01 -18.37 10.09
N LEU A 26 10.32 -17.54 9.29
CA LEU A 26 10.73 -16.16 8.99
C LEU A 26 10.11 -15.11 9.94
N LYS A 27 9.31 -15.53 10.95
CA LYS A 27 8.60 -14.62 11.87
C LYS A 27 9.40 -14.16 13.09
N ILE A 28 10.65 -14.57 13.24
CA ILE A 28 11.49 -14.20 14.37
C ILE A 28 12.33 -12.99 13.96
N TYR A 29 12.13 -11.86 14.65
CA TYR A 29 13.04 -10.72 14.92
C TYR A 29 12.21 -9.44 15.10
N TYR A 30 12.62 -8.59 16.05
CA TYR A 30 12.00 -7.33 16.46
C TYR A 30 11.31 -6.57 15.31
N GLN A 31 9.99 -6.38 15.44
CA GLN A 31 9.16 -5.75 14.42
C GLN A 31 9.13 -4.23 14.62
N ASP A 32 10.11 -3.52 14.05
CA ASP A 32 9.92 -2.08 13.85
C ASP A 32 8.64 -1.89 13.04
N SER A 33 7.83 -0.91 13.42
CA SER A 33 6.58 -0.65 12.73
C SER A 33 6.37 0.84 12.51
N LEU A 34 5.93 1.17 11.30
CA LEU A 34 5.46 2.49 10.95
C LEU A 34 3.93 2.47 10.96
N ILE A 35 3.31 3.33 11.77
CA ILE A 35 1.86 3.48 11.84
C ILE A 35 1.48 4.89 11.38
N VAL A 36 0.63 4.98 10.36
CA VAL A 36 0.05 6.23 9.87
C VAL A 36 -1.44 6.22 10.17
N SER A 37 -1.93 7.29 10.79
CA SER A 37 -3.36 7.49 11.05
C SER A 37 -3.78 8.86 10.54
N LYS A 38 -4.71 8.90 9.57
CA LYS A 38 -5.22 10.16 8.99
C LYS A 38 -6.75 10.14 8.93
N ASN A 39 -7.37 11.25 9.28
CA ASN A 39 -8.82 11.42 9.12
C ASN A 39 -9.12 12.14 7.80
N PHE A 40 -10.19 11.75 7.12
CA PHE A 40 -10.66 12.42 5.89
C PHE A 40 -12.18 12.36 5.78
N LYS A 41 -12.77 13.30 5.04
CA LYS A 41 -14.22 13.38 4.82
C LYS A 41 -14.60 12.85 3.43
N ASP A 42 -15.56 11.94 3.36
CA ASP A 42 -16.24 11.54 2.13
C ASP A 42 -17.68 12.05 2.16
N GLY A 43 -17.92 13.20 1.53
CA GLY A 43 -19.16 13.97 1.73
C GLY A 43 -19.30 14.39 3.19
N THR A 44 -20.41 13.98 3.85
CA THR A 44 -20.66 14.26 5.27
C THR A 44 -20.05 13.21 6.21
N MET A 45 -19.56 12.08 5.69
CA MET A 45 -19.02 11.00 6.51
C MET A 45 -17.55 11.26 6.84
N SER A 46 -17.22 11.20 8.14
CA SER A 46 -15.83 11.18 8.61
C SER A 46 -15.30 9.74 8.57
N ASN A 47 -14.18 9.55 7.89
CA ASN A 47 -13.49 8.28 7.77
C ASN A 47 -12.09 8.40 8.39
N LYS A 48 -11.59 7.28 8.91
CA LYS A 48 -10.23 7.15 9.42
C LYS A 48 -9.46 6.16 8.55
N LEU A 49 -8.39 6.63 7.94
CA LEU A 49 -7.35 5.80 7.33
C LEU A 49 -6.34 5.39 8.41
N THR A 50 -6.03 4.10 8.49
CA THR A 50 -4.93 3.56 9.28
C THR A 50 -4.06 2.70 8.39
N ILE A 51 -2.75 2.94 8.38
CA ILE A 51 -1.77 2.13 7.65
C ILE A 51 -0.74 1.66 8.67
N LYS A 52 -0.37 0.39 8.61
CA LYS A 52 0.71 -0.19 9.40
C LYS A 52 1.66 -0.93 8.47
N VAL A 53 2.94 -0.56 8.50
CA VAL A 53 4.03 -1.30 7.86
C VAL A 53 4.83 -1.99 8.95
N ILE A 54 5.01 -3.30 8.82
CA ILE A 54 5.91 -4.10 9.66
C ILE A 54 7.23 -4.24 8.92
N ASN A 55 8.34 -4.02 9.64
CA ASN A 55 9.69 -4.00 9.07
C ASN A 55 9.75 -3.08 7.85
N PRO A 56 9.43 -1.77 8.00
CA PRO A 56 9.62 -0.80 6.92
C PRO A 56 11.11 -0.61 6.63
N CYS A 57 11.42 -0.09 5.45
CA CYS A 57 12.74 0.46 5.15
C CYS A 57 13.13 1.49 6.22
N ASN A 58 14.37 1.39 6.71
CA ASN A 58 14.94 2.36 7.61
C ASN A 58 16.34 2.75 7.10
N SER A 59 16.52 3.99 6.67
CA SER A 59 17.81 4.49 6.19
C SER A 59 18.88 4.57 7.29
N GLU A 60 18.48 4.55 8.56
CA GLU A 60 19.40 4.61 9.72
C GLU A 60 19.89 3.24 10.18
N LYS A 61 19.31 2.14 9.66
CA LYS A 61 19.70 0.77 10.01
C LYS A 61 19.82 -0.05 8.73
N GLU A 62 21.02 -0.49 8.41
CA GLU A 62 21.26 -1.49 7.36
C GLU A 62 20.50 -2.77 7.73
N ARG A 63 19.26 -2.90 7.25
CA ARG A 63 18.42 -4.08 7.43
C ARG A 63 18.06 -4.61 6.06
N PHE A 64 18.99 -5.32 5.45
CA PHE A 64 18.83 -6.02 4.18
C PHE A 64 18.81 -7.54 4.39
N ASP A 65 18.16 -8.00 5.46
CA ASP A 65 18.46 -9.32 6.04
C ASP A 65 17.19 -10.18 6.23
N GLY A 66 16.37 -10.35 5.19
CA GLY A 66 15.38 -11.44 5.16
C GLY A 66 14.16 -11.32 6.08
N ALA A 67 13.92 -10.14 6.66
CA ALA A 67 12.77 -9.91 7.53
C ALA A 67 11.46 -9.80 6.74
N VAL A 68 10.42 -10.49 7.21
CA VAL A 68 9.09 -10.41 6.60
C VAL A 68 8.55 -8.98 6.73
N THR A 69 8.30 -8.33 5.60
CA THR A 69 7.67 -7.00 5.55
C THR A 69 6.22 -7.11 5.09
N ILE A 70 5.34 -6.39 5.79
CA ILE A 70 3.89 -6.43 5.58
C ILE A 70 3.37 -5.01 5.61
N ILE A 71 2.57 -4.62 4.63
CA ILE A 71 1.76 -3.40 4.71
C ILE A 71 0.29 -3.78 4.86
N SER A 72 -0.36 -3.21 5.87
CA SER A 72 -1.80 -3.30 6.07
C SER A 72 -2.38 -1.90 6.04
N ALA A 73 -3.50 -1.74 5.36
CA ALA A 73 -4.21 -0.47 5.31
C ALA A 73 -5.70 -0.71 5.55
N ALA A 74 -6.34 0.21 6.27
CA ALA A 74 -7.75 0.14 6.58
C ALA A 74 -8.39 1.53 6.52
N VAL A 75 -9.56 1.60 5.89
CA VAL A 75 -10.47 2.75 5.95
C VAL A 75 -11.69 2.34 6.76
N LYS A 76 -11.94 3.04 7.86
CA LYS A 76 -13.04 2.75 8.77
C LYS A 76 -13.87 3.99 9.07
N ASN A 77 -15.18 3.81 9.17
CA ASN A 77 -16.07 4.77 9.79
C ASN A 77 -17.14 4.06 10.63
N LYS A 78 -18.21 4.77 11.01
CA LYS A 78 -19.30 4.19 11.83
C LYS A 78 -20.15 3.14 11.09
N LYS A 79 -20.13 3.12 9.75
CA LYS A 79 -20.97 2.26 8.90
C LYS A 79 -20.20 1.11 8.25
N TYR A 80 -18.91 1.26 7.98
CA TYR A 80 -18.13 0.24 7.28
C TYR A 80 -16.65 0.24 7.69
N SER A 81 -15.97 -0.85 7.34
CA SER A 81 -14.54 -1.06 7.54
C SER A 81 -13.97 -1.87 6.38
N ASP A 82 -13.17 -1.24 5.54
CA ASP A 82 -12.45 -1.89 4.45
C ASP A 82 -10.97 -2.01 4.81
N SER A 83 -10.39 -3.20 4.64
CA SER A 83 -8.97 -3.42 4.86
C SER A 83 -8.34 -4.30 3.80
N ILE A 84 -7.04 -4.08 3.59
CA ILE A 84 -6.16 -4.89 2.76
C ILE A 84 -4.87 -5.18 3.52
N ILE A 85 -4.32 -6.37 3.32
CA ILE A 85 -3.02 -6.78 3.82
C ILE A 85 -2.22 -7.26 2.62
N TYR A 86 -1.01 -6.75 2.47
CA TYR A 86 -0.06 -7.18 1.45
C TYR A 86 1.20 -7.69 2.13
N HIS A 87 1.49 -8.96 1.86
CA HIS A 87 2.74 -9.61 2.23
C HIS A 87 3.70 -9.48 1.05
N TYR A 88 4.84 -8.83 1.27
CA TYR A 88 5.86 -8.77 0.23
C TYR A 88 6.44 -10.16 -0.01
N PRO A 89 6.40 -10.69 -1.24
CA PRO A 89 6.80 -12.08 -1.50
C PRO A 89 8.32 -12.32 -1.46
N TYR A 90 9.13 -11.26 -1.48
CA TYR A 90 10.59 -11.36 -1.58
C TYR A 90 11.32 -10.72 -0.39
N PRO A 91 11.07 -11.16 0.86
CA PRO A 91 11.63 -10.52 2.06
C PRO A 91 13.17 -10.53 2.11
N GLN A 92 13.83 -11.42 1.35
CA GLN A 92 15.28 -11.45 1.19
C GLN A 92 15.82 -10.42 0.20
N SER A 93 14.96 -9.85 -0.65
CA SER A 93 15.33 -8.91 -1.71
C SER A 93 14.92 -7.47 -1.40
N GLY A 94 14.27 -7.23 -0.26
CA GLY A 94 13.93 -5.87 0.13
C GLY A 94 12.82 -5.74 1.16
N LEU A 95 12.64 -4.50 1.62
CA LEU A 95 11.61 -4.09 2.57
C LEU A 95 10.67 -3.05 1.94
N ILE A 96 9.49 -2.84 2.54
CA ILE A 96 8.53 -1.84 2.07
C ILE A 96 8.94 -0.44 2.55
N ASN A 97 9.02 0.50 1.61
CA ASN A 97 9.21 1.92 1.88
C ASN A 97 7.87 2.68 1.73
N LEU A 98 7.36 3.24 2.82
CA LEU A 98 6.13 4.05 2.82
C LEU A 98 6.45 5.51 3.16
N LYS A 99 6.41 6.36 2.14
CA LYS A 99 6.50 7.82 2.28
C LYS A 99 5.12 8.41 2.63
N THR A 100 4.93 8.81 3.88
CA THR A 100 3.61 9.23 4.40
C THR A 100 3.04 10.52 3.77
N ASN A 101 3.91 11.35 3.21
CA ASN A 101 3.60 12.54 2.41
C ASN A 101 3.08 12.19 1.01
N ASN A 102 3.38 11.02 0.48
CA ASN A 102 2.91 10.57 -0.84
C ASN A 102 1.46 10.04 -0.80
N ILE A 103 0.92 9.76 0.39
CA ILE A 103 -0.48 9.36 0.58
C ILE A 103 -1.39 10.51 0.12
N SER A 104 -2.18 10.24 -0.91
CA SER A 104 -2.99 11.24 -1.61
C SER A 104 -4.48 10.94 -1.49
N TYR A 105 -5.29 12.00 -1.47
CA TYR A 105 -6.75 11.94 -1.44
C TYR A 105 -7.30 12.65 -2.68
N TYR A 106 -8.10 11.94 -3.47
CA TYR A 106 -8.67 12.49 -4.70
C TYR A 106 -10.20 12.45 -4.67
N ASN A 107 -10.83 13.57 -5.01
CA ASN A 107 -12.27 13.61 -5.21
C ASN A 107 -12.61 13.09 -6.61
N ILE A 108 -13.22 11.92 -6.69
CA ILE A 108 -13.61 11.24 -7.93
C ILE A 108 -15.10 10.97 -7.85
N ASN A 109 -15.88 11.55 -8.77
CA ASN A 109 -17.34 11.43 -8.80
C ASN A 109 -18.02 11.75 -7.45
N LYS A 110 -17.61 12.85 -6.80
CA LYS A 110 -18.11 13.30 -5.48
C LYS A 110 -17.77 12.34 -4.33
N ARG A 111 -16.85 11.40 -4.55
CA ARG A 111 -16.36 10.45 -3.54
C ARG A 111 -14.87 10.61 -3.33
N GLN A 112 -14.41 10.50 -2.10
CA GLN A 112 -12.98 10.45 -1.82
C GLN A 112 -12.38 9.08 -2.15
N ALA A 113 -11.34 9.09 -2.96
CA ALA A 113 -10.45 7.96 -3.18
C ALA A 113 -9.15 8.17 -2.40
N VAL A 114 -8.68 7.13 -1.72
CA VAL A 114 -7.42 7.15 -0.97
C VAL A 114 -6.38 6.37 -1.74
N PHE A 115 -5.26 7.01 -2.06
CA PHE A 115 -4.14 6.42 -2.78
C PHE A 115 -2.96 6.32 -1.84
N ILE A 116 -2.46 5.10 -1.66
CA ILE A 116 -1.37 4.77 -0.75
C ILE A 116 -0.27 4.13 -1.59
N PRO A 117 0.60 4.95 -2.21
CA PRO A 117 1.76 4.45 -2.88
C PRO A 117 2.82 4.01 -1.87
N PHE A 118 3.56 2.95 -2.21
CA PHE A 118 4.74 2.51 -1.49
C PHE A 118 5.74 1.89 -2.47
N THR A 119 7.03 2.02 -2.16
CA THR A 119 8.15 1.51 -2.95
C THR A 119 8.92 0.49 -2.11
N TYR A 120 10.11 0.11 -2.56
CA TYR A 120 10.90 -0.94 -1.93
C TYR A 120 12.36 -0.51 -1.86
N CYS A 121 13.00 -0.73 -0.72
CA CYS A 121 14.45 -0.66 -0.61
C CYS A 121 15.03 -2.07 -0.74
N GLY A 122 16.23 -2.20 -1.33
CA GLY A 122 16.97 -3.48 -1.37
C GLY A 122 17.08 -4.14 -2.73
N ASN A 123 16.47 -3.56 -3.77
CA ASN A 123 16.76 -3.96 -5.14
C ASN A 123 18.01 -3.23 -5.64
N TRP A 124 19.04 -4.00 -6.00
CA TRP A 124 20.28 -3.53 -6.61
C TRP A 124 20.22 -3.53 -8.14
N ASP A 125 19.08 -3.92 -8.71
CA ASP A 125 18.85 -3.93 -10.15
C ASP A 125 18.18 -2.63 -10.63
N ASN A 126 18.41 -2.30 -11.90
CA ASN A 126 17.76 -1.16 -12.59
C ASN A 126 16.24 -1.29 -12.69
N ASP A 127 15.69 -2.47 -12.40
CA ASP A 127 14.26 -2.73 -12.31
C ASP A 127 13.75 -2.41 -10.90
N THR A 128 12.95 -1.35 -10.83
CA THR A 128 12.25 -0.94 -9.61
C THR A 128 10.74 -1.06 -9.77
N LYS A 129 10.00 -0.86 -8.70
CA LYS A 129 8.54 -0.87 -8.75
C LYS A 129 7.93 0.05 -7.71
N VAL A 130 6.75 0.56 -8.05
CA VAL A 130 5.85 1.21 -7.10
C VAL A 130 4.58 0.39 -6.99
N SER A 131 4.14 0.19 -5.77
CA SER A 131 2.88 -0.47 -5.47
C SER A 131 1.86 0.52 -4.96
N TYR A 132 0.60 0.31 -5.32
CA TYR A 132 -0.52 1.16 -4.93
C TYR A 132 -1.57 0.36 -4.21
N ILE A 133 -1.88 0.73 -2.97
CA ILE A 133 -3.18 0.40 -2.37
C ILE A 133 -4.15 1.55 -2.65
N ILE A 134 -5.33 1.22 -3.16
CA ILE A 134 -6.38 2.20 -3.44
C ILE A 134 -7.67 1.78 -2.75
N PHE A 135 -8.25 2.69 -1.97
CA PHE A 135 -9.62 2.58 -1.46
C PHE A 135 -10.53 3.53 -2.20
N TYR A 136 -11.59 3.01 -2.82
CA TYR A 136 -12.59 3.84 -3.48
C TYR A 136 -13.93 3.12 -3.54
N ASN A 137 -14.99 3.77 -3.02
CA ASN A 137 -16.37 3.27 -3.07
C ASN A 137 -16.52 1.82 -2.56
N HIS A 138 -15.95 1.54 -1.38
CA HIS A 138 -15.90 0.20 -0.74
C HIS A 138 -15.21 -0.88 -1.56
N LYS A 139 -14.44 -0.50 -2.58
CA LYS A 139 -13.57 -1.38 -3.33
C LYS A 139 -12.13 -1.10 -2.95
N LYS A 140 -11.36 -2.17 -2.98
CA LYS A 140 -9.95 -2.23 -2.61
C LYS A 140 -9.18 -2.68 -3.83
N TYR A 141 -8.13 -1.97 -4.16
CA TYR A 141 -7.27 -2.33 -5.27
C TYR A 141 -5.83 -2.35 -4.78
N LEU A 142 -5.08 -3.30 -5.32
CA LEU A 142 -3.65 -3.42 -5.11
C LEU A 142 -3.00 -3.66 -6.46
N TYR A 143 -2.02 -2.85 -6.80
CA TYR A 143 -1.27 -2.98 -8.05
C TYR A 143 0.22 -2.84 -7.77
N ASP A 144 1.02 -3.65 -8.45
CA ASP A 144 2.47 -3.52 -8.50
C ASP A 144 2.83 -3.06 -9.92
N ILE A 145 3.44 -1.88 -10.05
CA ILE A 145 3.79 -1.28 -11.34
C ILE A 145 5.30 -1.26 -11.48
N LYS A 146 5.81 -1.91 -12.52
CA LYS A 146 7.24 -1.99 -12.80
C LYS A 146 7.74 -0.73 -13.51
N TYR A 147 8.94 -0.32 -13.16
CA TYR A 147 9.70 0.75 -13.79
C TYR A 147 11.09 0.25 -14.13
N TYR A 148 11.63 0.79 -15.21
CA TYR A 148 13.04 0.68 -15.55
C TYR A 148 13.69 2.04 -15.32
N CYS A 149 14.77 2.08 -14.55
CA CYS A 149 15.58 3.28 -14.34
C CYS A 149 16.91 3.15 -15.10
N GLY A 150 17.17 4.10 -16.01
CA GLY A 150 18.40 4.12 -16.79
C GLY A 150 19.59 4.67 -16.01
N GLU A 151 20.77 4.58 -16.61
CA GLU A 151 22.03 5.12 -16.06
C GLU A 151 22.01 6.64 -15.87
N ASP A 152 21.13 7.35 -16.60
CA ASP A 152 20.89 8.79 -16.46
C ASP A 152 19.97 9.14 -15.28
N ASN A 153 19.71 8.18 -14.39
CA ASN A 153 18.77 8.23 -13.28
C ASN A 153 17.30 8.40 -13.68
N THR A 154 16.97 8.43 -14.98
CA THR A 154 15.58 8.59 -15.42
C THR A 154 14.82 7.28 -15.40
N CYS A 155 13.60 7.31 -14.86
CA CYS A 155 12.76 6.14 -14.73
C CYS A 155 11.55 6.21 -15.67
N LYS A 156 11.23 5.08 -16.29
CA LYS A 156 10.09 4.93 -17.19
C LYS A 156 9.28 3.70 -16.82
N ILE A 157 7.97 3.77 -17.02
CA ILE A 157 7.07 2.65 -16.76
C ILE A 157 7.43 1.49 -17.69
N ASN A 158 7.70 0.33 -17.09
CA ASN A 158 8.01 -0.93 -17.77
C ASN A 158 6.88 -1.96 -17.51
N ASP A 159 5.64 -1.55 -17.71
CA ASP A 159 4.46 -2.38 -17.48
C ASP A 159 3.32 -2.04 -18.44
N ASN A 160 2.49 -3.05 -18.76
CA ASN A 160 1.29 -2.84 -19.58
C ASN A 160 0.14 -2.32 -18.71
N LEU A 161 0.13 -1.01 -18.46
CA LEU A 161 -0.85 -0.35 -17.60
C LEU A 161 -2.31 -0.57 -18.02
N ASN A 162 -2.57 -0.86 -19.30
CA ASN A 162 -3.92 -1.17 -19.76
C ASN A 162 -4.42 -2.50 -19.21
N ILE A 163 -3.54 -3.49 -19.13
CA ILE A 163 -3.81 -4.80 -18.55
C ILE A 163 -3.77 -4.72 -17.03
N THR A 164 -2.71 -4.15 -16.45
CA THR A 164 -2.51 -4.09 -15.00
C THR A 164 -3.66 -3.34 -14.32
N LEU A 165 -4.09 -2.21 -14.87
CA LEU A 165 -5.14 -1.36 -14.29
C LEU A 165 -6.54 -1.63 -14.88
N LYS A 166 -6.76 -2.76 -15.56
CA LYS A 166 -8.03 -3.02 -16.29
C LYS A 166 -9.29 -2.97 -15.40
N ASN A 167 -9.15 -3.30 -14.12
CA ASN A 167 -10.26 -3.35 -13.17
C ASN A 167 -10.57 -1.99 -12.52
N LEU A 168 -9.76 -0.95 -12.78
CA LEU A 168 -10.01 0.38 -12.23
C LEU A 168 -11.09 1.11 -13.06
N PRO A 169 -12.08 1.75 -12.40
CA PRO A 169 -12.98 2.69 -13.06
C PRO A 169 -12.21 3.77 -13.82
N THR A 170 -12.70 4.18 -14.99
CA THR A 170 -11.98 5.06 -15.93
C THR A 170 -11.37 6.31 -15.29
N LYS A 171 -12.14 7.04 -14.46
CA LYS A 171 -11.63 8.25 -13.78
C LYS A 171 -10.57 7.94 -12.71
N LEU A 172 -10.71 6.81 -12.01
CA LEU A 172 -9.74 6.34 -11.03
C LEU A 172 -8.45 5.91 -11.74
N LYS A 173 -8.57 5.15 -12.84
CA LYS A 173 -7.45 4.78 -13.71
C LYS A 173 -6.71 6.01 -14.23
N ALA A 174 -7.43 7.02 -14.73
CA ALA A 174 -6.81 8.26 -15.23
C ALA A 174 -5.97 8.97 -14.15
N GLN A 175 -6.46 9.02 -12.90
CA GLN A 175 -5.70 9.60 -11.80
C GLN A 175 -4.46 8.78 -11.43
N VAL A 176 -4.57 7.45 -11.39
CA VAL A 176 -3.40 6.57 -11.17
C VAL A 176 -2.36 6.77 -12.27
N LEU A 177 -2.79 6.79 -13.54
CA LEU A 177 -1.89 7.02 -14.68
C LEU A 177 -1.19 8.38 -14.61
N LYS A 178 -1.89 9.43 -14.15
CA LYS A 178 -1.29 10.74 -13.93
C LYS A 178 -0.18 10.66 -12.88
N ASP A 179 -0.50 10.12 -11.70
CA ASP A 179 0.46 10.00 -10.60
C ASP A 179 1.70 9.20 -11.01
N LEU A 180 1.50 8.04 -11.66
CA LEU A 180 2.58 7.18 -12.13
C LEU A 180 3.53 7.92 -13.09
N LYS A 181 2.99 8.74 -14.00
CA LYS A 181 3.81 9.46 -14.98
C LYS A 181 4.54 10.68 -14.41
N THR A 182 4.10 11.22 -13.29
CA THR A 182 4.64 12.49 -12.76
C THR A 182 5.46 12.35 -11.48
N LYS A 183 5.21 11.31 -10.67
CA LYS A 183 5.81 11.17 -9.33
C LYS A 183 7.04 10.25 -9.28
N TYR A 184 7.28 9.49 -10.34
CA TYR A 184 8.29 8.42 -10.37
C TYR A 184 9.10 8.53 -11.66
N THR A 185 9.80 9.65 -11.81
CA THR A 185 10.57 9.97 -13.01
C THR A 185 12.07 9.87 -12.77
N GLN A 186 12.51 9.80 -11.50
CA GLN A 186 13.89 9.69 -11.09
C GLN A 186 14.09 8.48 -10.15
N SER A 187 15.30 7.94 -10.12
CA SER A 187 15.63 6.78 -9.27
C SER A 187 15.41 7.05 -7.78
N ASP A 188 15.68 8.28 -7.34
CA ASP A 188 15.50 8.72 -5.95
C ASP A 188 14.02 8.78 -5.51
N ASP A 189 13.07 8.82 -6.45
CA ASP A 189 11.64 8.76 -6.13
C ASP A 189 11.30 7.41 -5.45
N PHE A 190 12.09 6.37 -5.73
CA PHE A 190 11.90 5.02 -5.22
C PHE A 190 12.61 4.72 -3.89
N GLN A 191 13.63 5.52 -3.53
CA GLN A 191 14.46 5.34 -2.34
C GLN A 191 13.82 5.86 -1.06
#